data_AF-A0A178M735-F1
#
_entry.id   AF-A0A178M735-F1
#
_cell.length_a   1.000
_cell.length_b   1.000
_cell.length_c   1.000
_cell.angle_alpha   90.00
_cell.angle_beta   90.00
_cell.angle_gamma   90.00
#
_symmetry.space_group_name_H-M   'P 1'
#
loop_
_entity.id
_entity.type
_entity.pdbx_description
1 polymer ?
#
loop_
_entity_poly.entity_id
_entity_poly.type
_entity_poly.pdbx_seq_one_letter_code
_entity_poly.pdbx_strand_id
1 'polypeptide(L)'
;MSDQELAALDATIAEHRAKRAADPDALFPELADALMGRAAHLADHGDHEGALEAAMEGVAHFRLLHQVDPGVFAIHLASALNNLSNRLSDLGRDDEARAAGDEAIRLARGEVDSQPDQARFVMISALLNQSGRAWRAGQALQALGEMKDAVEVFQEGGEAMSPFMGVMVDALHRNGLALAEAGRWEEAIMVRRMVADLFPKGEVPLPVHHLLGLTLQQAAFAKSRAGQPGEALPLVEEAAELARGLVDAVPDQYRLYLAQSLGNLASRQHEAGANAEALESAIAAVNSFQEAAQSQPGEALAPLVTTLDTFIAVLMALGHADQAESIIAQRDHLKEVLAEIRGGDHD
;
A
#
# COMPACT_ATOMS: atom_id res chain seq x y z
N MET A 1 -25.56 9.90 -5.57
CA MET A 1 -26.70 9.92 -6.51
C MET A 1 -27.92 10.47 -5.78
N SER A 2 -28.69 11.34 -6.42
CA SER A 2 -29.91 11.96 -5.87
C SER A 2 -31.13 11.06 -6.06
N ASP A 3 -32.18 11.26 -5.26
CA ASP A 3 -33.46 10.54 -5.40
C ASP A 3 -34.07 10.68 -6.80
N GLN A 4 -33.83 11.82 -7.46
CA GLN A 4 -34.28 12.07 -8.83
C GLN A 4 -33.57 11.19 -9.86
N GLU A 5 -32.27 10.95 -9.68
CA GLU A 5 -31.50 10.04 -10.53
C GLU A 5 -31.95 8.59 -10.33
N LEU A 6 -32.26 8.18 -9.09
CA LEU A 6 -32.81 6.84 -8.81
C LEU A 6 -34.17 6.65 -9.50
N ALA A 7 -35.07 7.62 -9.37
CA ALA A 7 -36.38 7.56 -10.01
C ALA A 7 -36.27 7.46 -11.55
N ALA A 8 -35.26 8.09 -12.15
CA ALA A 8 -34.99 7.97 -13.58
C ALA A 8 -34.49 6.57 -13.98
N LEU A 9 -33.63 5.95 -13.17
CA LEU A 9 -33.21 4.57 -13.37
C LEU A 9 -34.40 3.61 -13.26
N ASP A 10 -35.24 3.78 -12.23
CA ASP A 10 -36.44 2.96 -12.03
C ASP A 10 -37.45 3.08 -13.18
N ALA A 11 -37.66 4.30 -13.69
CA ALA A 11 -38.49 4.52 -14.87
C ALA A 11 -37.92 3.82 -16.11
N THR A 12 -36.60 3.91 -16.32
CA THR A 12 -35.89 3.25 -17.43
C THR A 12 -36.03 1.73 -17.34
N ILE A 13 -35.85 1.17 -16.14
CA ILE A 13 -36.00 -0.26 -15.87
C ILE A 13 -37.43 -0.71 -16.16
N ALA A 14 -38.43 0.02 -15.65
CA ALA A 14 -39.84 -0.30 -15.86
C ALA A 14 -40.23 -0.26 -17.34
N GLU A 15 -39.80 0.78 -18.06
CA GLU A 15 -40.06 0.93 -19.50
C GLU A 15 -39.49 -0.24 -20.31
N HIS A 16 -38.20 -0.55 -20.12
CA HIS A 16 -37.54 -1.59 -20.90
C HIS A 16 -37.99 -3.00 -20.51
N ARG A 17 -38.34 -3.24 -19.25
CA ARG A 17 -39.02 -4.49 -18.83
C ARG A 17 -40.37 -4.65 -19.53
N ALA A 18 -41.17 -3.59 -19.64
CA ALA A 18 -42.45 -3.63 -20.35
C ALA A 18 -42.26 -3.91 -21.85
N LYS A 19 -41.27 -3.28 -22.49
CA LYS A 19 -40.91 -3.56 -23.89
C LYS A 19 -40.50 -5.02 -24.08
N ARG A 20 -39.66 -5.56 -23.18
CA ARG A 20 -39.22 -6.96 -23.23
C ARG A 20 -40.35 -7.96 -22.95
N ALA A 21 -41.32 -7.60 -22.12
CA ALA A 21 -42.51 -8.44 -21.92
C ALA A 21 -43.38 -8.53 -23.19
N ALA A 22 -43.40 -7.48 -24.01
CA ALA A 22 -44.08 -7.46 -25.30
C ALA A 22 -43.26 -8.14 -26.43
N ASP A 23 -41.93 -8.07 -26.34
CA ASP A 23 -40.99 -8.71 -27.26
C ASP A 23 -39.81 -9.34 -26.49
N PRO A 24 -39.91 -10.63 -26.11
CA PRO A 24 -38.90 -11.31 -25.28
C PRO A 24 -37.50 -11.36 -25.88
N ASP A 25 -37.40 -11.28 -27.20
CA ASP A 25 -36.13 -11.34 -27.95
C ASP A 25 -35.46 -9.96 -28.05
N ALA A 26 -36.17 -8.87 -27.73
CA ALA A 26 -35.60 -7.53 -27.70
C ALA A 26 -34.62 -7.37 -26.53
N LEU A 27 -33.39 -6.95 -26.85
CA LEU A 27 -32.32 -6.66 -25.90
C LEU A 27 -32.05 -5.17 -25.83
N PHE A 28 -31.95 -4.63 -24.62
CA PHE A 28 -31.75 -3.21 -24.35
C PHE A 28 -30.51 -3.03 -23.47
N PRO A 29 -29.38 -2.52 -24.01
CA PRO A 29 -28.22 -2.15 -23.21
C PRO A 29 -28.57 -1.19 -22.06
N GLU A 30 -29.48 -0.24 -22.30
CA GLU A 30 -29.91 0.76 -21.34
C GLU A 30 -30.59 0.14 -20.11
N LEU A 31 -31.25 -1.01 -20.28
CA LEU A 31 -31.83 -1.75 -19.15
C LEU A 31 -30.73 -2.33 -18.27
N ALA A 32 -29.70 -2.93 -18.87
CA ALA A 32 -28.58 -3.50 -18.14
C ALA A 32 -27.79 -2.40 -17.39
N ASP A 33 -27.50 -1.28 -18.05
CA ASP A 33 -26.86 -0.12 -17.44
C ASP A 33 -27.69 0.44 -16.28
N ALA A 34 -29.01 0.58 -16.46
CA ALA A 34 -29.88 1.10 -15.41
C ALA A 34 -29.95 0.19 -14.18
N LEU A 35 -29.94 -1.13 -14.40
CA LEU A 35 -29.87 -2.13 -13.33
C LEU A 35 -28.54 -2.05 -12.57
N MET A 36 -27.41 -1.88 -13.27
CA MET A 36 -26.10 -1.73 -12.63
C MET A 36 -25.99 -0.42 -11.83
N GLY A 37 -26.53 0.68 -12.36
CA GLY A 37 -26.60 1.96 -11.65
C GLY A 37 -27.47 1.88 -10.39
N ARG A 38 -28.62 1.21 -10.48
CA ARG A 38 -29.50 0.96 -9.33
C ARG A 38 -28.80 0.09 -8.28
N ALA A 39 -28.10 -0.97 -8.70
CA ALA A 39 -27.34 -1.82 -7.79
C ALA A 39 -26.28 -1.05 -7.00
N ALA A 40 -25.53 -0.16 -7.65
CA ALA A 40 -24.56 0.69 -6.98
C ALA A 40 -25.21 1.62 -5.95
N HIS A 41 -26.33 2.26 -6.30
CA HIS A 41 -27.02 3.15 -5.39
C HIS A 41 -27.60 2.45 -4.15
N LEU A 42 -28.23 1.28 -4.34
CA LEU A 42 -28.78 0.49 -3.23
C LEU A 42 -27.68 0.09 -2.26
N ALA A 43 -26.51 -0.33 -2.78
CA ALA A 43 -25.36 -0.66 -1.97
C ALA A 43 -24.84 0.53 -1.16
N ASP A 44 -24.72 1.71 -1.78
CA ASP A 44 -24.27 2.94 -1.10
C ASP A 44 -25.22 3.34 0.06
N HIS A 45 -26.47 2.90 0.04
CA HIS A 45 -27.48 3.15 1.08
C HIS A 45 -27.71 1.95 2.01
N GLY A 46 -26.88 0.91 1.90
CA GLY A 46 -26.89 -0.27 2.78
C GLY A 46 -27.92 -1.34 2.45
N ASP A 47 -28.67 -1.21 1.35
CA ASP A 47 -29.55 -2.28 0.85
C ASP A 47 -28.75 -3.27 -0.01
N HIS A 48 -27.98 -4.13 0.65
CA HIS A 48 -27.06 -5.06 -0.01
C HIS A 48 -27.80 -6.19 -0.74
N GLU A 49 -28.94 -6.67 -0.21
CA GLU A 49 -29.79 -7.65 -0.86
C GLU A 49 -30.42 -7.10 -2.14
N GLY A 50 -31.05 -5.92 -2.09
CA GLY A 50 -31.62 -5.28 -3.28
C GLY A 50 -30.56 -4.94 -4.32
N ALA A 51 -29.37 -4.53 -3.87
CA ALA A 51 -28.23 -4.29 -4.74
C ALA A 51 -27.77 -5.57 -5.46
N LEU A 52 -27.72 -6.70 -4.75
CA LEU A 52 -27.37 -7.99 -5.34
C LEU A 52 -28.41 -8.44 -6.37
N GLU A 53 -29.70 -8.33 -6.06
CA GLU A 53 -30.78 -8.69 -7.00
C GLU A 53 -30.67 -7.89 -8.30
N ALA A 54 -30.51 -6.56 -8.20
CA ALA A 54 -30.35 -5.69 -9.35
C ALA A 54 -29.09 -6.02 -10.17
N ALA A 55 -27.95 -6.28 -9.51
CA ALA A 55 -26.70 -6.66 -10.18
C ALA A 55 -26.81 -8.01 -10.89
N MET A 56 -27.47 -9.01 -10.28
CA MET A 56 -27.70 -10.32 -10.90
C MET A 56 -28.55 -10.20 -12.17
N GLU A 57 -29.61 -9.40 -12.13
CA GLU A 57 -30.44 -9.13 -13.32
C GLU A 57 -29.64 -8.40 -14.40
N GLY A 58 -28.90 -7.34 -14.04
CA GLY A 58 -28.05 -6.59 -14.97
C GLY A 58 -26.99 -7.46 -15.66
N VAL A 59 -26.30 -8.32 -14.90
CA VAL A 59 -25.34 -9.29 -15.46
C VAL A 59 -26.03 -10.29 -16.38
N ALA A 60 -27.23 -10.78 -16.04
CA ALA A 60 -27.98 -11.69 -16.92
C ALA A 60 -28.32 -11.03 -18.26
N HIS A 61 -28.68 -9.73 -18.25
CA HIS A 61 -28.90 -8.96 -19.46
C HIS A 61 -27.61 -8.75 -20.28
N PHE A 62 -26.51 -8.37 -19.65
CA PHE A 62 -25.22 -8.24 -20.34
C PHE A 62 -24.72 -9.56 -20.92
N ARG A 63 -25.01 -10.70 -20.29
CA ARG A 63 -24.71 -12.02 -20.86
C ARG A 63 -25.47 -12.28 -22.16
N LEU A 64 -26.75 -11.89 -22.24
CA LEU A 64 -27.52 -12.01 -23.47
C LEU A 64 -26.99 -11.08 -24.57
N LEU A 65 -26.69 -9.83 -24.21
CA LEU A 65 -26.09 -8.86 -25.13
C LEU A 65 -24.74 -9.34 -25.69
N HIS A 66 -23.88 -9.89 -24.82
CA HIS A 66 -22.59 -10.46 -25.21
C HIS A 66 -22.71 -11.70 -26.10
N GLN A 67 -23.77 -12.51 -25.97
CA GLN A 67 -24.00 -13.63 -26.91
C GLN A 67 -24.30 -13.15 -28.33
N VAL A 68 -24.98 -12.00 -28.48
CA VAL A 68 -25.33 -11.43 -29.77
C VAL A 68 -24.16 -10.67 -30.38
N ASP A 69 -23.47 -9.85 -29.58
CA ASP A 69 -22.31 -9.08 -30.00
C ASP A 69 -21.18 -9.13 -28.95
N PRO A 70 -20.32 -10.16 -29.01
CA PRO A 70 -19.27 -10.35 -28.02
C PRO A 70 -18.32 -9.16 -27.89
N GLY A 71 -17.89 -8.58 -29.01
CA GLY A 71 -16.87 -7.52 -29.03
C GLY A 71 -17.36 -6.22 -28.41
N VAL A 72 -18.63 -5.87 -28.61
CA VAL A 72 -19.21 -4.66 -28.00
C VAL A 72 -19.43 -4.83 -26.49
N PHE A 73 -19.92 -5.99 -26.07
CA PHE A 73 -20.39 -6.17 -24.69
C PHE A 73 -19.43 -6.91 -23.76
N ALA A 74 -18.25 -7.37 -24.22
CA ALA A 74 -17.29 -8.07 -23.37
C ALA A 74 -16.83 -7.23 -22.17
N ILE A 75 -16.40 -5.99 -22.39
CA ILE A 75 -15.98 -5.08 -21.31
C ILE A 75 -17.15 -4.68 -20.40
N HIS A 76 -18.33 -4.44 -20.99
CA HIS A 76 -19.55 -4.12 -20.23
C HIS A 76 -19.92 -5.27 -19.28
N LEU A 77 -19.93 -6.51 -19.79
CA LEU A 77 -20.17 -7.70 -18.99
C LEU A 77 -19.08 -7.90 -17.92
N ALA A 78 -17.81 -7.70 -18.25
CA ALA A 78 -16.71 -7.81 -17.29
C ALA A 78 -16.85 -6.79 -16.15
N SER A 79 -17.21 -5.54 -16.46
CA SER A 79 -17.47 -4.50 -15.45
C SER A 79 -18.68 -4.88 -14.57
N ALA A 80 -19.76 -5.36 -15.17
CA ALA A 80 -20.95 -5.80 -14.45
C ALA A 80 -20.65 -6.98 -13.50
N LEU A 81 -19.83 -7.94 -13.93
CA LEU A 81 -19.37 -9.07 -13.13
C LEU A 81 -18.47 -8.65 -11.97
N ASN A 82 -17.58 -7.67 -12.16
CA ASN A 82 -16.79 -7.11 -11.06
C ASN A 82 -17.68 -6.39 -10.02
N ASN A 83 -18.71 -5.66 -10.47
CA ASN A 83 -19.68 -5.08 -9.54
C ASN A 83 -20.46 -6.15 -8.78
N LEU A 84 -20.96 -7.19 -9.48
CA LEU A 84 -21.62 -8.35 -8.86
C LEU A 84 -20.71 -9.04 -7.83
N SER A 85 -19.42 -9.19 -8.14
CA SER A 85 -18.41 -9.70 -7.21
C SER A 85 -18.36 -8.90 -5.91
N ASN A 86 -18.42 -7.57 -5.99
CA ASN A 86 -18.47 -6.72 -4.81
C ASN A 86 -19.79 -6.88 -4.05
N ARG A 87 -20.95 -6.90 -4.73
CA ARG A 87 -22.25 -7.12 -4.08
C ARG A 87 -22.31 -8.47 -3.34
N LEU A 88 -21.73 -9.52 -3.91
CA LEU A 88 -21.64 -10.83 -3.28
C LEU A 88 -20.75 -10.79 -2.02
N SER A 89 -19.63 -10.07 -2.06
CA SER A 89 -18.73 -9.94 -0.91
C SER A 89 -19.33 -9.12 0.24
N ASP A 90 -20.13 -8.10 -0.06
CA ASP A 90 -20.84 -7.33 0.98
C ASP A 90 -21.79 -8.21 1.81
N LEU A 91 -22.30 -9.29 1.20
CA LEU A 91 -23.13 -10.30 1.85
C LEU A 91 -22.33 -11.52 2.35
N GLY A 92 -20.99 -11.45 2.33
CA GLY A 92 -20.10 -12.53 2.80
C GLY A 92 -20.07 -13.77 1.90
N ARG A 93 -20.56 -13.69 0.66
CA ARG A 93 -20.57 -14.80 -0.31
C ARG A 93 -19.27 -14.81 -1.12
N ASP A 94 -18.14 -14.93 -0.43
CA ASP A 94 -16.81 -14.67 -1.01
C ASP A 94 -16.40 -15.67 -2.11
N ASP A 95 -16.82 -16.94 -2.06
CA ASP A 95 -16.54 -17.92 -3.12
C ASP A 95 -17.24 -17.55 -4.44
N GLU A 96 -18.50 -17.11 -4.35
CA GLU A 96 -19.27 -16.66 -5.51
C GLU A 96 -18.75 -15.30 -6.01
N ALA A 97 -18.37 -14.42 -5.08
CA ALA A 97 -17.71 -13.17 -5.42
C ALA A 97 -16.42 -13.42 -6.21
N ARG A 98 -15.62 -14.39 -5.77
CA ARG A 98 -14.40 -14.80 -6.48
C ARG A 98 -14.72 -15.30 -7.87
N ALA A 99 -15.67 -16.22 -8.01
CA ALA A 99 -16.05 -16.77 -9.32
C ALA A 99 -16.48 -15.68 -10.31
N ALA A 100 -17.27 -14.70 -9.86
CA ALA A 100 -17.67 -13.55 -10.68
C ALA A 100 -16.46 -12.66 -11.05
N GLY A 101 -15.56 -12.41 -10.11
CA GLY A 101 -14.33 -11.63 -10.35
C GLY A 101 -13.37 -12.33 -11.33
N ASP A 102 -13.22 -13.65 -11.22
CA ASP A 102 -12.38 -14.46 -12.12
C ASP A 102 -12.95 -14.47 -13.55
N GLU A 103 -14.27 -14.49 -13.70
CA GLU A 103 -14.94 -14.33 -14.99
C GLU A 103 -14.71 -12.93 -15.58
N ALA A 104 -14.82 -11.88 -14.76
CA ALA A 104 -14.54 -10.51 -15.17
C ALA A 104 -13.10 -10.34 -15.69
N ILE A 105 -12.11 -10.85 -14.94
CA ILE A 105 -10.68 -10.79 -15.33
C ILE A 105 -10.46 -11.55 -16.64
N ARG A 106 -11.08 -12.73 -16.81
CA ARG A 106 -10.94 -13.54 -18.03
C ARG A 106 -11.50 -12.84 -19.27
N LEU A 107 -12.69 -12.25 -19.15
CA LEU A 107 -13.32 -11.49 -20.23
C LEU A 107 -12.48 -10.26 -20.59
N ALA A 108 -12.11 -9.46 -19.59
CA ALA A 108 -11.29 -8.27 -19.79
C ALA A 108 -9.93 -8.62 -20.41
N ARG A 109 -9.28 -9.71 -19.96
CA ARG A 109 -8.02 -10.18 -20.55
C ARG A 109 -8.15 -10.54 -22.04
N GLY A 110 -9.29 -11.10 -22.46
CA GLY A 110 -9.57 -11.40 -23.87
C GLY A 110 -9.70 -10.15 -24.76
N GLU A 111 -9.94 -8.99 -24.15
CA GLU A 111 -10.17 -7.72 -24.84
C GLU A 111 -8.96 -6.78 -24.80
N VAL A 112 -7.81 -7.18 -24.24
CA VAL A 112 -6.62 -6.32 -24.12
C VAL A 112 -6.11 -5.82 -25.48
N ASP A 113 -6.25 -6.62 -26.54
CA ASP A 113 -5.80 -6.20 -27.89
C ASP A 113 -6.79 -5.23 -28.57
N SER A 114 -8.09 -5.37 -28.30
CA SER A 114 -9.15 -4.59 -28.95
C SER A 114 -9.50 -3.31 -28.16
N GLN A 115 -9.51 -3.40 -26.83
CA GLN A 115 -9.95 -2.37 -25.89
C GLN A 115 -8.97 -2.29 -24.70
N PRO A 116 -7.66 -2.03 -24.95
CA PRO A 116 -6.58 -2.17 -23.96
C PRO A 116 -6.83 -1.45 -22.64
N ASP A 117 -7.18 -0.18 -22.68
CA ASP A 117 -7.25 0.65 -21.47
C ASP A 117 -8.44 0.24 -20.59
N GLN A 118 -9.57 -0.09 -21.21
CA GLN A 118 -10.79 -0.50 -20.52
C GLN A 118 -10.66 -1.92 -19.96
N ALA A 119 -10.04 -2.82 -20.71
CA ALA A 119 -9.68 -4.16 -20.26
C ALA A 119 -8.79 -4.10 -19.02
N ARG A 120 -7.68 -3.36 -19.08
CA ARG A 120 -6.76 -3.20 -17.95
C ARG A 120 -7.43 -2.58 -16.74
N PHE A 121 -8.28 -1.58 -16.93
CA PHE A 121 -9.03 -0.96 -15.83
C PHE A 121 -9.90 -1.97 -15.07
N VAL A 122 -10.67 -2.80 -15.79
CA VAL A 122 -11.52 -3.83 -15.16
C VAL A 122 -10.66 -4.88 -14.45
N MET A 123 -9.56 -5.32 -15.08
CA MET A 123 -8.65 -6.31 -14.50
C MET A 123 -8.04 -5.81 -13.18
N ILE A 124 -7.48 -4.60 -13.17
CA ILE A 124 -6.88 -4.00 -11.97
C ILE A 124 -7.92 -3.87 -10.86
N SER A 125 -9.09 -3.33 -11.19
CA SER A 125 -10.17 -3.16 -10.21
C SER A 125 -10.60 -4.50 -9.61
N ALA A 126 -10.77 -5.53 -10.44
CA ALA A 126 -11.16 -6.86 -9.97
C ALA A 126 -10.08 -7.51 -9.10
N LEU A 127 -8.81 -7.41 -9.50
CA LEU A 127 -7.66 -7.95 -8.76
C LEU A 127 -7.48 -7.28 -7.40
N LEU A 128 -7.59 -5.95 -7.32
CA LEU A 128 -7.53 -5.24 -6.04
C LEU A 128 -8.69 -5.62 -5.10
N ASN A 129 -9.91 -5.77 -5.65
CA ASN A 129 -11.06 -6.20 -4.87
C ASN A 129 -10.89 -7.65 -4.36
N GLN A 130 -10.37 -8.55 -5.21
CA GLN A 130 -10.06 -9.93 -4.80
C GLN A 130 -8.99 -9.95 -3.71
N SER A 131 -7.94 -9.15 -3.85
CA SER A 131 -6.88 -9.06 -2.85
C SER A 131 -7.40 -8.59 -1.49
N GLY A 132 -8.24 -7.56 -1.47
CA GLY A 132 -8.90 -7.09 -0.24
C GLY A 132 -9.77 -8.16 0.43
N ARG A 133 -10.43 -9.04 -0.35
CA ARG A 133 -11.15 -10.20 0.18
C ARG A 133 -10.20 -11.27 0.73
N ALA A 134 -9.17 -11.63 -0.03
CA ALA A 134 -8.18 -12.61 0.39
C ALA A 134 -7.48 -12.19 1.70
N TRP A 135 -7.21 -10.89 1.90
CA TRP A 135 -6.72 -10.38 3.18
C TRP A 135 -7.68 -10.62 4.34
N ARG A 136 -8.97 -10.29 4.17
CA ARG A 136 -10.00 -10.54 5.20
C ARG A 136 -10.15 -12.02 5.52
N ALA A 137 -9.94 -12.91 4.54
CA ALA A 137 -9.95 -14.35 4.71
C ALA A 137 -8.64 -14.93 5.29
N GLY A 138 -7.62 -14.11 5.55
CA GLY A 138 -6.30 -14.56 6.04
C GLY A 138 -5.42 -15.23 4.96
N GLN A 139 -5.81 -15.15 3.69
CA GLN A 139 -5.15 -15.77 2.54
C GLN A 139 -4.04 -14.86 1.98
N ALA A 140 -3.02 -14.60 2.77
CA ALA A 140 -2.02 -13.57 2.46
C ALA A 140 -1.23 -13.78 1.17
N LEU A 141 -0.78 -15.01 0.91
CA LEU A 141 -0.02 -15.32 -0.31
C LEU A 141 -0.84 -15.03 -1.56
N GLN A 142 -2.13 -15.34 -1.51
CA GLN A 142 -3.06 -15.09 -2.60
C GLN A 142 -3.33 -13.60 -2.76
N ALA A 143 -3.56 -12.89 -1.65
CA ALA A 143 -3.77 -11.44 -1.68
C ALA A 143 -2.57 -10.68 -2.28
N LEU A 144 -1.35 -11.10 -1.93
CA LEU A 144 -0.11 -10.55 -2.51
C LEU A 144 0.02 -10.88 -4.00
N GLY A 145 -0.35 -12.10 -4.41
CA GLY A 145 -0.37 -12.49 -5.82
C GLY A 145 -1.31 -11.61 -6.64
N GLU A 146 -2.53 -11.39 -6.15
CA GLU A 146 -3.53 -10.56 -6.82
C GLU A 146 -3.10 -9.08 -6.89
N MET A 147 -2.44 -8.55 -5.84
CA MET A 147 -1.83 -7.21 -5.89
C MET A 147 -0.70 -7.12 -6.91
N LYS A 148 0.16 -8.14 -6.96
CA LYS A 148 1.26 -8.19 -7.91
C LYS A 148 0.74 -8.20 -9.34
N ASP A 149 -0.24 -9.04 -9.63
CA ASP A 149 -0.89 -9.11 -10.94
C ASP A 149 -1.51 -7.74 -11.30
N ALA A 150 -2.12 -7.04 -10.33
CA ALA A 150 -2.67 -5.70 -10.57
C ALA A 150 -1.58 -4.67 -10.93
N VAL A 151 -0.42 -4.72 -10.26
CA VAL A 151 0.74 -3.87 -10.57
C VAL A 151 1.29 -4.17 -11.96
N GLU A 152 1.41 -5.46 -12.33
CA GLU A 152 1.87 -5.86 -13.66
C GLU A 152 0.93 -5.34 -14.76
N VAL A 153 -0.39 -5.51 -14.60
CA VAL A 153 -1.39 -4.99 -15.54
C VAL A 153 -1.35 -3.47 -15.62
N PHE A 154 -1.13 -2.78 -14.50
CA PHE A 154 -0.97 -1.33 -14.46
C PHE A 154 0.26 -0.88 -15.25
N GLN A 155 1.41 -1.52 -15.04
CA GLN A 155 2.66 -1.20 -15.75
C GLN A 155 2.55 -1.46 -17.25
N GLU A 156 1.93 -2.56 -17.66
CA GLU A 156 1.70 -2.88 -19.08
C GLU A 156 0.83 -1.85 -19.80
N GLY A 157 -0.01 -1.12 -19.08
CA GLY A 157 -0.86 -0.07 -19.64
C GLY A 157 -0.17 1.29 -19.83
N GLY A 158 1.02 1.50 -19.26
CA GLY A 158 1.80 2.72 -19.43
C GLY A 158 1.03 4.00 -19.09
N GLU A 159 1.16 5.03 -19.93
CA GLU A 159 0.55 6.36 -19.68
C GLU A 159 -0.98 6.33 -19.58
N ALA A 160 -1.65 5.40 -20.26
CA ALA A 160 -3.10 5.28 -20.21
C ALA A 160 -3.61 4.94 -18.80
N MET A 161 -2.74 4.37 -17.96
CA MET A 161 -3.06 4.02 -16.57
C MET A 161 -2.81 5.16 -15.58
N SER A 162 -2.25 6.29 -16.03
CA SER A 162 -1.97 7.46 -15.17
C SER A 162 -3.19 7.94 -14.35
N PRO A 163 -4.44 7.99 -14.88
CA PRO A 163 -5.62 8.36 -14.10
C PRO A 163 -5.89 7.44 -12.89
N PHE A 164 -5.39 6.21 -12.92
CA PHE A 164 -5.59 5.20 -11.87
C PHE A 164 -4.44 5.12 -10.86
N MET A 165 -3.34 5.85 -11.11
CA MET A 165 -2.17 5.88 -10.23
C MET A 165 -2.56 6.18 -8.77
N GLY A 166 -3.39 7.20 -8.55
CA GLY A 166 -3.81 7.60 -7.20
C GLY A 166 -4.55 6.48 -6.46
N VAL A 167 -5.42 5.74 -7.15
CA VAL A 167 -6.18 4.63 -6.57
C VAL A 167 -5.26 3.45 -6.25
N MET A 168 -4.33 3.12 -7.15
CA MET A 168 -3.33 2.07 -6.92
C MET A 168 -2.44 2.39 -5.71
N VAL A 169 -1.93 3.62 -5.64
CA VAL A 169 -1.10 4.08 -4.52
C VAL A 169 -1.87 4.03 -3.20
N ASP A 170 -3.10 4.54 -3.15
CA ASP A 170 -3.93 4.52 -1.93
C ASP A 170 -4.25 3.09 -1.48
N ALA A 171 -4.66 2.21 -2.41
CA ALA A 171 -4.97 0.83 -2.09
C ALA A 171 -3.76 0.08 -1.53
N LEU A 172 -2.61 0.12 -2.21
CA LEU A 172 -1.39 -0.52 -1.74
C LEU A 172 -0.88 0.12 -0.44
N HIS A 173 -0.99 1.45 -0.29
CA HIS A 173 -0.60 2.14 0.93
C HIS A 173 -1.37 1.65 2.16
N ARG A 174 -2.71 1.57 2.06
CA ARG A 174 -3.57 1.09 3.15
C ARG A 174 -3.26 -0.36 3.53
N ASN A 175 -2.98 -1.22 2.55
CA ASN A 175 -2.60 -2.60 2.81
C ASN A 175 -1.22 -2.69 3.48
N GLY A 176 -0.23 -1.95 2.99
CA GLY A 176 1.10 -1.89 3.62
C GLY A 176 1.05 -1.37 5.05
N LEU A 177 0.16 -0.42 5.36
CA LEU A 177 -0.07 0.06 6.71
C LEU A 177 -0.72 -1.01 7.60
N ALA A 178 -1.81 -1.63 7.15
CA ALA A 178 -2.50 -2.67 7.92
C ALA A 178 -1.60 -3.88 8.22
N LEU A 179 -0.73 -4.25 7.28
CA LEU A 179 0.24 -5.33 7.48
C LEU A 179 1.30 -4.96 8.51
N ALA A 180 1.81 -3.73 8.47
CA ALA A 180 2.75 -3.21 9.47
C ALA A 180 2.12 -3.19 10.87
N GLU A 181 0.87 -2.74 11.01
CA GLU A 181 0.13 -2.75 12.28
C GLU A 181 -0.11 -4.17 12.82
N ALA A 182 -0.29 -5.14 11.93
CA ALA A 182 -0.38 -6.56 12.26
C ALA A 182 0.98 -7.23 12.54
N GLY A 183 2.10 -6.51 12.45
CA GLY A 183 3.46 -7.05 12.62
C GLY A 183 3.91 -7.98 11.48
N ARG A 184 3.24 -7.94 10.34
CA ARG A 184 3.51 -8.74 9.14
C ARG A 184 4.51 -8.00 8.24
N TRP A 185 5.73 -7.90 8.74
CA TRP A 185 6.75 -6.99 8.21
C TRP A 185 7.21 -7.36 6.80
N GLU A 186 7.40 -8.64 6.52
CA GLU A 186 7.80 -9.13 5.20
C GLU A 186 6.75 -8.75 4.14
N GLU A 187 5.47 -8.97 4.44
CA GLU A 187 4.38 -8.60 3.54
C GLU A 187 4.22 -7.09 3.40
N ALA A 188 4.38 -6.33 4.50
CA ALA A 188 4.36 -4.88 4.46
C ALA A 188 5.46 -4.35 3.52
N ILE A 189 6.69 -4.86 3.62
CA ILE A 189 7.81 -4.48 2.74
C ILE A 189 7.48 -4.82 1.28
N MET A 190 6.95 -6.02 1.01
CA MET A 190 6.56 -6.41 -0.36
C MET A 190 5.55 -5.43 -0.95
N VAL A 191 4.52 -5.05 -0.20
CA VAL A 191 3.51 -4.09 -0.66
C VAL A 191 4.10 -2.68 -0.82
N ARG A 192 5.02 -2.25 0.05
CA ARG A 192 5.73 -0.95 -0.12
C ARG A 192 6.56 -0.92 -1.40
N ARG A 193 7.21 -2.03 -1.76
CA ARG A 193 7.96 -2.17 -3.01
C ARG A 193 7.02 -2.14 -4.23
N MET A 194 5.86 -2.78 -4.14
CA MET A 194 4.83 -2.69 -5.17
C MET A 194 4.39 -1.24 -5.44
N VAL A 195 4.30 -0.39 -4.40
CA VAL A 195 4.02 1.05 -4.60
C VAL A 195 5.14 1.72 -5.41
N ALA A 196 6.40 1.42 -5.12
CA ALA A 196 7.53 1.95 -5.87
C ALA A 196 7.54 1.46 -7.33
N ASP A 197 7.15 0.20 -7.55
CA ASP A 197 7.05 -0.41 -8.88
C ASP A 197 5.98 0.26 -9.77
N LEU A 198 5.00 0.98 -9.21
CA LEU A 198 4.06 1.77 -10.02
C LEU A 198 4.74 2.88 -10.82
N PHE A 199 5.92 3.34 -10.39
CA PHE A 199 6.62 4.46 -10.98
C PHE A 199 7.79 3.99 -11.86
N PRO A 200 8.12 4.72 -12.95
CA PRO A 200 9.34 4.47 -13.70
C PRO A 200 10.59 4.53 -12.80
N LYS A 201 11.60 3.72 -13.12
CA LYS A 201 12.87 3.72 -12.39
C LYS A 201 13.50 5.11 -12.42
N GLY A 202 13.84 5.64 -11.25
CA GLY A 202 14.42 6.98 -11.09
C GLY A 202 13.37 8.10 -10.93
N GLU A 203 12.08 7.81 -11.12
CA GLU A 203 10.98 8.76 -10.95
C GLU A 203 10.10 8.44 -9.73
N VAL A 204 10.54 7.48 -8.90
CA VAL A 204 9.82 7.10 -7.68
C VAL A 204 9.75 8.30 -6.72
N PRO A 205 8.54 8.75 -6.30
CA PRO A 205 8.40 9.90 -5.43
C PRO A 205 9.11 9.70 -4.09
N LEU A 206 9.76 10.76 -3.59
CA LEU A 206 10.45 10.73 -2.29
C LEU A 206 9.59 10.20 -1.12
N PRO A 207 8.28 10.53 -1.00
CA PRO A 207 7.44 9.94 0.04
C PRO A 207 7.31 8.42 -0.03
N VAL A 208 7.37 7.82 -1.23
CA VAL A 208 7.32 6.37 -1.40
C VAL A 208 8.59 5.71 -0.87
N HIS A 209 9.76 6.24 -1.22
CA HIS A 209 11.05 5.80 -0.65
C HIS A 209 11.09 5.97 0.87
N HIS A 210 10.61 7.11 1.38
CA HIS A 210 10.58 7.38 2.81
C HIS A 210 9.70 6.35 3.56
N LEU A 211 8.50 6.06 3.06
CA LEU A 211 7.62 5.07 3.68
C LEU A 211 8.18 3.63 3.61
N LEU A 212 8.85 3.27 2.52
CA LEU A 212 9.57 1.99 2.44
C LEU A 212 10.69 1.93 3.49
N GLY A 213 11.52 2.96 3.58
CA GLY A 213 12.61 3.05 4.54
C GLY A 213 12.14 2.99 6.00
N LEU A 214 11.05 3.67 6.35
CA LEU A 214 10.43 3.57 7.69
C LEU A 214 9.94 2.15 7.97
N THR A 215 9.32 1.49 6.99
CA THR A 215 8.83 0.11 7.14
C THR A 215 9.99 -0.86 7.36
N LEU A 216 11.08 -0.71 6.60
CA LEU A 216 12.30 -1.50 6.75
C LEU A 216 12.93 -1.37 8.14
N GLN A 217 12.98 -0.15 8.70
CA GLN A 217 13.51 0.08 10.04
C GLN A 217 12.69 -0.61 11.13
N GLN A 218 11.37 -0.54 11.05
CA GLN A 218 10.48 -1.20 12.01
C GLN A 218 10.59 -2.72 11.90
N ALA A 219 10.66 -3.26 10.68
CA ALA A 219 10.90 -4.67 10.42
C ALA A 219 12.24 -5.15 11.00
N ALA A 220 13.32 -4.39 10.77
CA ALA A 220 14.64 -4.69 11.30
C ALA A 220 14.67 -4.68 12.83
N PHE A 221 13.98 -3.71 13.45
CA PHE A 221 13.82 -3.67 14.90
C PHE A 221 13.11 -4.92 15.43
N ALA A 222 12.02 -5.34 14.78
CA ALA A 222 11.31 -6.57 15.15
C ALA A 222 12.19 -7.82 15.04
N LYS A 223 12.97 -7.95 13.95
CA LYS A 223 13.93 -9.06 13.75
C LYS A 223 15.04 -9.07 14.79
N SER A 224 15.62 -7.92 15.10
CA SER A 224 16.64 -7.79 16.17
C SER A 224 16.07 -8.22 17.52
N ARG A 225 14.85 -7.78 17.88
CA ARG A 225 14.16 -8.19 19.11
C ARG A 225 13.86 -9.69 19.17
N ALA A 226 13.68 -10.34 18.00
CA ALA A 226 13.52 -11.78 17.88
C ALA A 226 14.86 -12.56 17.92
N GLY A 227 16.00 -11.87 18.08
CA GLY A 227 17.32 -12.50 18.08
C GLY A 227 17.81 -12.90 16.69
N GLN A 228 17.33 -12.23 15.63
CA GLN A 228 17.69 -12.47 14.24
C GLN A 228 18.47 -11.28 13.63
N PRO A 229 19.65 -10.92 14.18
CA PRO A 229 20.40 -9.73 13.72
C PRO A 229 20.86 -9.86 12.25
N GLY A 230 21.13 -11.07 11.78
CA GLY A 230 21.50 -11.31 10.37
C GLY A 230 20.36 -11.03 9.38
N GLU A 231 19.10 -11.18 9.80
CA GLU A 231 17.94 -10.80 8.98
C GLU A 231 17.61 -9.30 9.12
N ALA A 232 17.98 -8.67 10.23
CA ALA A 232 17.76 -7.25 10.48
C ALA A 232 18.75 -6.35 9.72
N LEU A 233 20.00 -6.77 9.60
CA LEU A 233 21.07 -5.98 8.99
C LEU A 233 20.78 -5.52 7.55
N PRO A 234 20.41 -6.40 6.59
CA PRO A 234 20.14 -5.97 5.22
C PRO A 234 18.98 -4.95 5.12
N LEU A 235 18.02 -5.01 6.05
CA LEU A 235 16.89 -4.08 6.08
C LEU A 235 17.33 -2.67 6.51
N VAL A 236 18.21 -2.54 7.50
CA VAL A 236 18.73 -1.22 7.91
C VAL A 236 19.76 -0.67 6.93
N GLU A 237 20.49 -1.53 6.21
CA GLU A 237 21.38 -1.12 5.13
C GLU A 237 20.59 -0.46 4.01
N GLU A 238 19.55 -1.13 3.50
CA GLU A 238 18.65 -0.58 2.49
C GLU A 238 17.96 0.70 2.98
N ALA A 239 17.49 0.74 4.23
CA ALA A 239 16.87 1.94 4.80
C ALA A 239 17.85 3.13 4.87
N ALA A 240 19.11 2.90 5.23
CA ALA A 240 20.14 3.93 5.25
C ALA A 240 20.50 4.43 3.85
N GLU A 241 20.51 3.56 2.85
CA GLU A 241 20.69 3.94 1.44
C GLU A 241 19.54 4.82 0.94
N LEU A 242 18.29 4.43 1.21
CA LEU A 242 17.13 5.26 0.90
C LEU A 242 17.20 6.62 1.59
N ALA A 243 17.59 6.66 2.87
CA ALA A 243 17.73 7.90 3.62
C ALA A 243 18.80 8.84 3.05
N ARG A 244 19.93 8.29 2.57
CA ARG A 244 20.96 9.09 1.87
C ARG A 244 20.40 9.72 0.60
N GLY A 245 19.73 8.93 -0.24
CA GLY A 245 19.11 9.45 -1.46
C GLY A 245 18.04 10.53 -1.20
N LEU A 246 17.28 10.40 -0.10
CA LEU A 246 16.31 11.41 0.32
C LEU A 246 16.98 12.73 0.76
N VAL A 247 18.08 12.65 1.52
CA VAL A 247 18.86 13.83 1.92
C VAL A 247 19.54 14.50 0.74
N ASP A 248 20.04 13.74 -0.24
CA ASP A 248 20.62 14.31 -1.46
C ASP A 248 19.60 15.14 -2.25
N ALA A 249 18.32 14.73 -2.21
CA ALA A 249 17.23 15.43 -2.89
C ALA A 249 16.69 16.63 -2.10
N VAL A 250 16.43 16.46 -0.79
CA VAL A 250 15.86 17.49 0.08
C VAL A 250 16.53 17.45 1.47
N PRO A 251 17.73 18.04 1.62
CA PRO A 251 18.56 17.85 2.82
C PRO A 251 17.84 18.21 4.12
N ASP A 252 17.21 19.38 4.17
CA ASP A 252 16.64 19.91 5.42
C ASP A 252 15.41 19.10 5.90
N GLN A 253 14.71 18.44 4.99
CA GLN A 253 13.55 17.61 5.33
C GLN A 253 13.96 16.26 5.90
N TYR A 254 15.03 15.65 5.39
CA TYR A 254 15.37 14.25 5.68
C TYR A 254 16.63 14.07 6.53
N ARG A 255 17.30 15.15 6.95
CA ARG A 255 18.54 15.08 7.76
C ARG A 255 18.37 14.28 9.04
N LEU A 256 17.30 14.56 9.79
CA LEU A 256 16.99 13.82 11.02
C LEU A 256 16.71 12.35 10.73
N TYR A 257 15.98 12.05 9.64
CA TYR A 257 15.69 10.69 9.21
C TYR A 257 16.96 9.92 8.85
N LEU A 258 17.91 10.54 8.14
CA LEU A 258 19.22 9.95 7.85
C LEU A 258 20.00 9.66 9.14
N ALA A 259 20.04 10.60 10.08
CA ALA A 259 20.73 10.41 11.35
C ALA A 259 20.18 9.19 12.13
N GLN A 260 18.85 9.06 12.21
CA GLN A 260 18.19 7.90 12.81
C GLN A 260 18.49 6.59 12.05
N SER A 261 18.49 6.64 10.72
CA SER A 261 18.80 5.48 9.87
C SER A 261 20.22 4.97 10.10
N LEU A 262 21.20 5.88 10.19
CA LEU A 262 22.60 5.54 10.44
C LEU A 262 22.82 5.01 11.87
N GLY A 263 22.14 5.59 12.87
CA GLY A 263 22.20 5.09 14.25
C GLY A 263 21.64 3.67 14.36
N ASN A 264 20.52 3.39 13.69
CA ASN A 264 19.94 2.05 13.61
C ASN A 264 20.86 1.07 12.87
N LEU A 265 21.52 1.50 11.79
CA LEU A 265 22.52 0.70 11.07
C LEU A 265 23.71 0.35 11.98
N ALA A 266 24.30 1.32 12.65
CA ALA A 266 25.41 1.10 13.59
C ALA A 266 25.03 0.09 14.68
N SER A 267 23.81 0.19 15.21
CA SER A 267 23.29 -0.72 16.23
C SER A 267 23.18 -2.16 15.72
N ARG A 268 22.64 -2.38 14.51
CA ARG A 268 22.54 -3.73 13.92
C ARG A 268 23.90 -4.29 13.50
N GLN A 269 24.81 -3.47 12.99
CA GLN A 269 26.18 -3.87 12.68
C GLN A 269 26.91 -4.37 13.93
N HIS A 270 26.78 -3.65 15.05
CA HIS A 270 27.33 -4.07 16.34
C HIS A 270 26.74 -5.41 16.82
N GLU A 271 25.42 -5.58 16.75
CA GLU A 271 24.75 -6.84 17.10
C GLU A 271 25.21 -8.02 16.23
N ALA A 272 25.54 -7.76 14.96
CA ALA A 272 26.11 -8.74 14.04
C ALA A 272 27.62 -8.99 14.26
N GLY A 273 28.28 -8.25 15.16
CA GLY A 273 29.71 -8.35 15.44
C GLY A 273 30.62 -7.58 14.46
N ALA A 274 30.05 -6.83 13.52
CA ALA A 274 30.76 -5.99 12.55
C ALA A 274 31.15 -4.64 13.20
N ASN A 275 31.99 -4.69 14.24
CA ASN A 275 32.27 -3.55 15.11
C ASN A 275 33.04 -2.41 14.42
N ALA A 276 33.87 -2.72 13.40
CA ALA A 276 34.60 -1.69 12.67
C ALA A 276 33.65 -0.85 11.80
N GLU A 277 32.75 -1.52 11.09
CA GLU A 277 31.69 -0.90 10.29
C GLU A 277 30.69 -0.15 11.18
N ALA A 278 30.33 -0.74 12.32
CA ALA A 278 29.47 -0.10 13.32
C ALA A 278 30.09 1.21 13.85
N LEU A 279 31.41 1.26 14.02
CA LEU A 279 32.11 2.47 14.45
C LEU A 279 31.99 3.59 13.42
N GLU A 280 32.20 3.27 12.14
CA GLU A 280 32.05 4.23 11.04
C GLU A 280 30.61 4.77 10.97
N SER A 281 29.61 3.87 11.02
CA SER A 281 28.20 4.25 11.01
C SER A 281 27.80 5.06 12.25
N ALA A 282 28.33 4.75 13.44
CA ALA A 282 28.06 5.50 14.66
C ALA A 282 28.62 6.92 14.60
N ILE A 283 29.85 7.10 14.09
CA ILE A 283 30.44 8.41 13.88
C ILE A 283 29.59 9.21 12.89
N ALA A 284 29.21 8.60 11.77
CA ALA A 284 28.35 9.26 10.77
C ALA A 284 26.99 9.67 11.37
N ALA A 285 26.36 8.79 12.15
CA ALA A 285 25.10 9.07 12.82
C ALA A 285 25.20 10.24 13.80
N VAL A 286 26.23 10.27 14.66
CA VAL A 286 26.44 11.35 15.63
C VAL A 286 26.64 12.69 14.92
N ASN A 287 27.45 12.72 13.87
CA ASN A 287 27.65 13.94 13.07
C ASN A 287 26.32 14.42 12.45
N SER A 288 25.55 13.50 11.84
CA SER A 288 24.25 13.85 11.26
C SER A 288 23.24 14.32 12.30
N PHE A 289 23.23 13.76 13.51
CA PHE A 289 22.39 14.24 14.61
C PHE A 289 22.79 15.62 15.12
N GLN A 290 24.09 15.91 15.23
CA GLN A 290 24.57 17.24 15.62
C GLN A 290 24.16 18.30 14.61
N GLU A 291 24.18 17.99 13.32
CA GLU A 291 23.65 18.88 12.29
C GLU A 291 22.13 19.02 12.38
N ALA A 292 21.38 17.92 12.54
CA ALA A 292 19.92 17.94 12.66
C ALA A 292 19.44 18.73 13.89
N ALA A 293 20.19 18.67 15.00
CA ALA A 293 19.89 19.39 16.23
C ALA A 293 19.95 20.92 16.08
N GLN A 294 20.61 21.44 15.04
CA GLN A 294 20.61 22.89 14.74
C GLN A 294 19.24 23.40 14.32
N SER A 295 18.44 22.55 13.67
CA SER A 295 17.09 22.88 13.20
C SER A 295 15.98 22.24 14.02
N GLN A 296 16.21 21.05 14.58
CA GLN A 296 15.20 20.22 15.24
C GLN A 296 15.75 19.64 16.56
N PRO A 297 16.13 20.48 17.54
CA PRO A 297 16.79 20.03 18.76
C PRO A 297 15.93 19.03 19.55
N GLY A 298 14.65 19.33 19.79
CA GLY A 298 13.77 18.46 20.60
C GLY A 298 13.65 17.03 20.05
N GLU A 299 13.58 16.88 18.73
CA GLU A 299 13.42 15.57 18.08
C GLU A 299 14.76 14.81 17.95
N ALA A 300 15.88 15.52 17.85
CA ALA A 300 17.21 14.91 17.67
C ALA A 300 17.82 14.36 18.98
N LEU A 301 17.51 14.96 20.13
CA LEU A 301 18.21 14.67 21.39
C LEU A 301 18.04 13.22 21.87
N ALA A 302 16.81 12.72 21.95
CA ALA A 302 16.58 11.37 22.48
C ALA A 302 17.17 10.26 21.58
N PRO A 303 16.99 10.27 20.25
CA PRO A 303 17.67 9.32 19.37
C PRO A 303 19.20 9.45 19.38
N LEU A 304 19.75 10.66 19.55
CA LEU A 304 21.19 10.85 19.71
C LEU A 304 21.72 10.16 20.97
N VAL A 305 21.02 10.26 22.11
CA VAL A 305 21.41 9.52 23.34
C VAL A 305 21.51 8.01 23.07
N THR A 306 20.51 7.42 22.41
CA THR A 306 20.53 5.98 22.07
C THR A 306 21.66 5.63 21.11
N THR A 307 21.99 6.52 20.18
CA THR A 307 23.12 6.36 19.26
C THR A 307 24.46 6.42 19.99
N LEU A 308 24.61 7.32 20.97
CA LEU A 308 25.81 7.40 21.82
C LEU A 308 25.97 6.14 22.68
N ASP A 309 24.90 5.56 23.20
CA ASP A 309 24.95 4.26 23.90
C ASP A 309 25.50 3.14 22.99
N THR A 310 25.06 3.10 21.74
CA THR A 310 25.59 2.17 20.73
C THR A 310 27.07 2.46 20.44
N PHE A 311 27.44 3.73 20.26
CA PHE A 311 28.82 4.14 19.98
C PHE A 311 29.76 3.73 21.13
N ILE A 312 29.36 3.94 22.38
CA ILE A 312 30.10 3.50 23.57
C ILE A 312 30.31 1.99 23.53
N ALA A 313 29.25 1.20 23.29
CA ALA A 313 29.34 -0.26 23.22
C ALA A 313 30.33 -0.74 22.13
N VAL A 314 30.29 -0.10 20.96
CA VAL A 314 31.23 -0.38 19.86
C VAL A 314 32.67 -0.05 20.24
N LEU A 315 32.93 1.13 20.83
CA LEU A 315 34.28 1.51 21.28
C LEU A 315 34.83 0.54 22.33
N MET A 316 34.00 0.12 23.27
CA MET A 316 34.38 -0.87 24.28
C MET A 316 34.70 -2.23 23.64
N ALA A 317 33.90 -2.67 22.67
CA ALA A 317 34.14 -3.93 21.94
C ALA A 317 35.44 -3.91 21.10
N LEU A 318 35.86 -2.72 20.63
CA LEU A 318 37.14 -2.52 19.93
C LEU A 318 38.33 -2.25 20.87
N GLY A 319 38.11 -2.16 22.19
CA GLY A 319 39.17 -1.91 23.17
C GLY A 319 39.57 -0.43 23.33
N HIS A 320 38.75 0.51 22.86
CA HIS A 320 38.99 1.95 22.93
C HIS A 320 38.33 2.58 24.18
N ALA A 321 38.68 2.08 25.37
CA ALA A 321 38.06 2.48 26.64
C ALA A 321 38.18 4.00 26.94
N ASP A 322 39.35 4.59 26.71
CA ASP A 322 39.60 6.03 26.96
C ASP A 322 38.69 6.91 26.09
N GLN A 323 38.42 6.49 24.85
CA GLN A 323 37.50 7.21 23.95
C GLN A 323 36.05 7.02 24.41
N ALA A 324 35.69 5.82 24.88
CA ALA A 324 34.36 5.53 25.40
C ALA A 324 34.01 6.40 26.61
N GLU A 325 34.96 6.67 27.52
CA GLU A 325 34.75 7.58 28.67
C GLU A 325 34.36 9.00 28.23
N SER A 326 34.97 9.52 27.16
CA SER A 326 34.60 10.82 26.62
C SER A 326 33.16 10.84 26.09
N ILE A 327 32.76 9.79 25.38
CA ILE A 327 31.40 9.66 24.83
C ILE A 327 30.36 9.46 25.96
N ILE A 328 30.71 8.74 27.03
CA ILE A 328 29.88 8.60 28.24
C ILE A 328 29.56 9.97 28.84
N ALA A 329 30.58 10.82 29.02
CA ALA A 329 30.37 12.16 29.57
C ALA A 329 29.45 13.02 28.68
N GLN A 330 29.61 12.95 27.35
CA GLN A 330 28.73 13.65 26.41
C GLN A 330 27.29 13.15 26.49
N ARG A 331 27.08 11.83 26.53
CA ARG A 331 25.76 11.21 26.66
C ARG A 331 25.08 11.62 27.96
N ASP A 332 25.80 11.60 29.08
CA ASP A 332 25.23 11.89 30.39
C ASP A 332 24.82 13.36 30.50
N HIS A 333 25.66 14.28 29.99
CA HIS A 333 25.27 15.68 29.84
C HIS A 333 24.01 15.84 28.97
N LEU A 334 23.92 15.11 27.86
CA LEU A 334 22.75 15.16 26.98
C LEU A 334 21.47 14.65 27.66
N LYS A 335 21.58 13.62 28.52
CA LYS A 335 20.47 13.10 29.34
C LYS A 335 19.99 14.14 30.36
N GLU A 336 20.90 14.91 30.97
CA GLU A 336 20.55 16.02 31.86
C GLU A 336 19.77 17.10 31.11
N VAL A 337 20.28 17.57 29.97
CA VAL A 337 19.60 18.55 29.11
C VAL A 337 18.21 18.07 28.69
N LEU A 338 18.08 16.79 28.30
CA LEU A 338 16.79 16.21 27.92
C LEU A 338 15.80 16.16 29.10
N ALA A 339 16.29 15.91 30.33
CA ALA A 339 15.45 15.92 31.52
C ALA A 339 14.97 17.32 31.89
N GLU A 340 15.82 18.34 31.74
CA GLU A 340 15.46 19.75 31.95
C GLU A 340 14.36 20.19 30.97
N ILE A 341 14.49 19.85 29.68
CA ILE A 341 13.48 20.17 28.66
C ILE A 341 12.13 19.52 28.99
N ARG A 342 12.12 18.24 29.36
CA ARG A 342 10.88 17.50 29.71
C ARG A 342 10.25 17.97 31.02
N GLY A 343 11.06 18.48 31.95
CA GLY A 343 10.58 19.03 33.23
C GLY A 343 9.93 20.41 33.09
N GLY A 344 10.30 21.18 32.06
CA GLY A 344 9.78 22.53 31.81
C GLY A 344 8.43 22.60 31.09
N ASP A 345 7.97 21.52 30.44
CA ASP A 345 6.68 21.45 29.72
C ASP A 345 5.47 21.17 30.64
N HIS A 346 5.66 21.14 31.96
CA HIS A 346 4.64 20.80 32.95
C HIS A 346 4.27 21.93 33.95
N ASP A 347 4.77 23.15 33.74
CA ASP A 347 4.41 24.37 34.51
C ASP A 347 3.66 25.42 33.65
#